data_AF-A0A5N6KAN7-F1
#
_entry.id   AF-A0A5N6KAN7-F1
#
_cell.length_a   1.000
_cell.length_b   1.000
_cell.length_c   1.000
_cell.angle_alpha   90.00
_cell.angle_beta   90.00
_cell.angle_gamma   90.00
#
_symmetry.space_group_name_H-M   'P 1'
#
loop_
_entity.id
_entity.type
_entity.pdbx_description
1 polymer ?
#
loop_
_entity_poly.entity_id
_entity_poly.type
_entity_poly.pdbx_seq_one_letter_code
_entity_poly.pdbx_strand_id
1 'polypeptide(L)'
;MTETTEAIVDAPMQEAPPTSTRSKRKQTRNGHEHKAITIRAPPFSYIHLELQTSPLKKQQLDDITAKSYLTSALTQFLGLHGAAIPIDILKTEGKDVWIRVMREDTSAAVAALGGWVKGMEPLRQVLNGGMVPITDHPERHDGFTRQWFYGGQKV
;
A
#
# COMPACT_ATOMS: atom_id res chain seq x y z
N MET A 1 -30.61 33.44 55.60
CA MET A 1 -32.01 33.29 55.99
C MET A 1 -32.81 33.43 54.72
N THR A 2 -33.47 32.35 54.30
CA THR A 2 -34.30 32.25 53.09
C THR A 2 -35.67 32.85 53.37
N GLU A 3 -36.20 33.70 52.49
CA GLU A 3 -37.65 33.86 52.35
C GLU A 3 -38.00 34.19 50.89
N THR A 4 -38.94 33.40 50.37
CA THR A 4 -39.49 33.41 49.02
C THR A 4 -40.70 34.34 48.97
N THR A 5 -40.86 35.09 47.87
CA THR A 5 -42.18 35.62 47.48
C THR A 5 -42.30 35.63 45.96
N GLU A 6 -43.28 34.88 45.47
CA GLU A 6 -43.74 34.85 44.08
C GLU A 6 -44.70 36.02 43.83
N ALA A 7 -44.67 36.59 42.62
CA ALA A 7 -45.78 37.36 42.09
C ALA A 7 -45.94 37.06 40.59
N ILE A 8 -47.06 36.44 40.25
CA ILE A 8 -47.57 36.17 38.91
C ILE A 8 -48.69 37.19 38.62
N VAL A 9 -48.98 37.40 37.34
CA VAL A 9 -50.03 38.22 36.70
C VAL A 9 -49.78 39.74 36.73
N ASP A 10 -49.94 40.52 35.66
CA ASP A 10 -51.05 40.54 34.70
C ASP A 10 -50.65 41.32 33.44
N ALA A 11 -51.17 40.94 32.28
CA ALA A 11 -51.07 41.68 31.02
C ALA A 11 -52.49 41.93 30.51
N PRO A 12 -52.84 43.18 30.13
CA PRO A 12 -53.96 43.40 29.24
C PRO A 12 -53.55 44.08 27.92
N MET A 13 -53.82 43.33 26.84
CA MET A 13 -54.29 43.73 25.50
C MET A 13 -54.13 45.18 25.03
N GLN A 14 -53.54 45.34 23.83
CA GLN A 14 -54.27 46.01 22.73
C GLN A 14 -53.75 45.61 21.34
N GLU A 15 -54.72 45.32 20.48
CA GLU A 15 -54.65 44.81 19.10
C GLU A 15 -54.69 45.97 18.09
N ALA A 16 -53.98 45.82 16.96
CA ALA A 16 -54.21 46.61 15.75
C ALA A 16 -54.06 45.72 14.49
N PRO A 17 -55.03 45.67 13.56
CA PRO A 17 -54.94 44.88 12.32
C PRO A 17 -54.60 45.80 11.11
N PRO A 18 -54.64 45.34 9.83
CA PRO A 18 -53.54 44.66 9.14
C PRO A 18 -53.12 45.38 7.84
N THR A 19 -51.83 45.40 7.49
CA THR A 19 -51.41 45.78 6.12
C THR A 19 -50.74 44.61 5.41
N SER A 20 -51.56 43.98 4.57
CA SER A 20 -51.20 43.03 3.52
C SER A 20 -49.94 43.44 2.77
N THR A 21 -48.90 42.59 2.84
CA THR A 21 -48.05 42.34 1.67
C THR A 21 -47.98 40.84 1.41
N ARG A 22 -48.79 40.41 0.44
CA ARG A 22 -48.79 39.08 -0.15
C ARG A 22 -47.44 38.83 -0.82
N SER A 23 -46.44 38.35 -0.07
CA SER A 23 -45.21 37.83 -0.67
C SER A 23 -45.46 36.40 -1.12
N LYS A 24 -45.64 36.26 -2.44
CA LYS A 24 -45.76 34.99 -3.16
C LYS A 24 -44.41 34.27 -3.06
N ARG A 25 -44.18 33.53 -1.97
CA ARG A 25 -42.94 32.77 -1.80
C ARG A 25 -42.91 31.65 -2.83
N LYS A 26 -42.00 31.82 -3.77
CA LYS A 26 -41.68 30.95 -4.90
C LYS A 26 -41.51 29.51 -4.41
N GLN A 27 -42.34 28.62 -4.94
CA GLN A 27 -42.25 27.18 -4.83
C GLN A 27 -40.80 26.75 -5.10
N THR A 28 -40.09 26.33 -4.05
CA THR A 28 -38.80 25.68 -4.20
C THR A 28 -39.06 24.36 -4.90
N ARG A 29 -38.55 24.23 -6.12
CA ARG A 29 -38.51 22.96 -6.82
C ARG A 29 -37.74 22.01 -5.91
N ASN A 30 -38.43 20.98 -5.42
CA ASN A 30 -37.80 19.86 -4.73
C ASN A 30 -36.96 19.09 -5.77
N GLY A 31 -35.79 19.63 -6.09
CA GLY A 31 -34.72 18.87 -6.70
C GLY A 31 -34.06 18.08 -5.58
N HIS A 32 -34.01 16.76 -5.71
CA HIS A 32 -33.21 15.92 -4.83
C HIS A 32 -31.74 16.30 -5.07
N GLU A 33 -31.23 17.24 -4.27
CA GLU A 33 -29.83 17.64 -4.33
C GLU A 33 -29.01 16.49 -3.74
N HIS A 34 -28.36 15.73 -4.63
CA HIS A 34 -27.42 14.69 -4.24
C HIS A 34 -26.20 15.36 -3.58
N LYS A 35 -26.28 15.59 -2.27
CA LYS A 35 -25.18 16.15 -1.48
C LYS A 35 -24.10 15.09 -1.31
N ALA A 36 -23.08 15.13 -2.17
CA ALA A 36 -21.90 14.29 -2.05
C ALA A 36 -21.05 14.75 -0.84
N ILE A 37 -21.24 14.09 0.31
CA ILE A 37 -20.37 14.28 1.48
C ILE A 37 -19.23 13.30 1.36
N THR A 38 -18.07 13.76 0.87
CA THR A 38 -16.85 12.96 0.83
C THR A 38 -16.09 13.13 2.15
N ILE A 39 -15.68 12.03 2.77
CA ILE A 39 -14.73 12.07 3.89
C ILE A 39 -13.44 12.69 3.34
N ARG A 40 -13.02 13.85 3.88
CA ARG A 40 -11.92 14.67 3.33
C ARG A 40 -10.59 13.89 3.21
N ALA A 41 -10.39 12.89 4.06
CA ALA A 41 -9.27 11.96 4.03
C ALA A 41 -9.80 10.52 4.28
N PRO A 42 -10.08 9.71 3.24
CA PRO A 42 -10.44 8.32 3.45
C PRO A 42 -9.25 7.57 4.08
N PRO A 43 -9.46 6.64 5.03
CA PRO A 43 -8.36 5.96 5.74
C PRO A 43 -7.55 5.00 4.85
N PHE A 44 -8.07 4.64 3.67
CA PHE A 44 -7.47 3.66 2.77
C PHE A 44 -7.15 4.24 1.39
N SER A 45 -6.10 3.71 0.79
CA SER A 45 -5.76 3.82 -0.63
C SER A 45 -6.04 2.50 -1.35
N TYR A 46 -6.42 2.62 -2.62
CA TYR A 46 -6.60 1.50 -3.52
C TYR A 46 -5.50 1.52 -4.57
N ILE A 47 -4.85 0.38 -4.78
CA ILE A 47 -3.75 0.24 -5.74
C ILE A 47 -4.08 -0.90 -6.69
N HIS A 48 -3.91 -0.66 -7.98
CA HIS A 48 -3.99 -1.67 -9.02
C HIS A 48 -2.57 -2.06 -9.45
N LEU A 49 -2.30 -3.37 -9.50
CA LEU A 49 -1.00 -3.92 -9.83
C LEU A 49 -1.17 -5.00 -10.89
N GLU A 50 -0.23 -5.08 -11.83
CA GLU A 50 -0.18 -6.14 -12.84
C GLU A 50 1.14 -6.91 -12.71
N LEU A 51 1.06 -8.23 -12.56
CA LEU A 51 2.23 -9.09 -12.47
C LEU A 51 2.95 -9.20 -13.81
N GLN A 52 4.13 -8.59 -13.90
CA GLN A 52 5.02 -8.71 -15.04
C GLN A 52 5.81 -10.02 -14.99
N THR A 53 5.60 -10.89 -15.98
CA THR A 53 6.30 -12.17 -16.12
C THR A 53 6.63 -12.42 -17.59
N SER A 54 7.65 -13.23 -17.86
CA SER A 54 8.07 -13.52 -19.23
C SER A 54 6.92 -14.16 -20.04
N PRO A 55 6.77 -13.80 -21.33
CA PRO A 55 5.60 -14.15 -22.14
C PRO A 55 5.40 -15.66 -22.33
N LEU A 56 6.44 -16.46 -22.09
CA LEU A 56 6.37 -17.93 -22.14
C LEU A 56 5.54 -18.53 -20.99
N LYS A 57 5.34 -17.79 -19.89
CA LYS A 57 4.59 -18.27 -18.74
C LYS A 57 3.21 -17.62 -18.70
N LYS A 58 2.19 -18.37 -19.11
CA LYS A 58 0.79 -18.04 -18.81
C LYS A 58 0.53 -18.36 -17.34
N GLN A 59 1.01 -17.50 -16.46
CA GLN A 59 0.77 -17.63 -15.03
C GLN A 59 -0.47 -16.83 -14.66
N GLN A 60 -1.45 -17.51 -14.08
CA GLN A 60 -2.55 -16.88 -13.37
C GLN A 60 -2.11 -16.61 -11.93
N LEU A 61 -2.55 -15.48 -11.38
CA LEU A 61 -2.21 -15.01 -10.05
C LEU A 61 -3.35 -15.36 -9.08
N ASP A 62 -3.08 -16.27 -8.15
CA ASP A 62 -4.00 -16.61 -7.07
C ASP A 62 -3.83 -15.67 -5.86
N ASP A 63 -4.89 -15.48 -5.06
CA ASP A 63 -4.89 -14.60 -3.88
C ASP A 63 -3.78 -14.93 -2.87
N ILE A 64 -3.54 -16.22 -2.63
CA ILE A 64 -2.52 -16.68 -1.69
C ILE A 64 -1.13 -16.30 -2.20
N THR A 65 -0.87 -16.55 -3.48
CA THR A 65 0.41 -16.22 -4.13
C THR A 65 0.63 -14.72 -4.18
N ALA A 66 -0.40 -13.95 -4.52
CA ALA A 66 -0.37 -12.49 -4.49
C ALA A 66 0.00 -11.98 -3.09
N LYS A 67 -0.65 -12.50 -2.05
CA LYS A 67 -0.34 -12.14 -0.66
C LYS A 67 1.11 -12.44 -0.31
N SER A 68 1.61 -13.62 -0.67
CA SER A 68 3.02 -13.98 -0.43
C SER A 68 3.99 -13.04 -1.14
N TYR A 69 3.71 -12.61 -2.38
CA TYR A 69 4.56 -11.66 -3.11
C TYR A 69 4.53 -10.28 -2.47
N LEU A 70 3.34 -9.77 -2.13
CA LEU A 70 3.17 -8.48 -1.46
C LEU A 70 3.92 -8.46 -0.13
N THR A 71 3.70 -9.46 0.73
CA THR A 71 4.41 -9.57 2.02
C THR A 71 5.91 -9.71 1.85
N SER A 72 6.38 -10.47 0.86
CA SER A 72 7.81 -10.63 0.58
C SER A 72 8.44 -9.30 0.15
N ALA A 73 7.80 -8.56 -0.75
CA ALA A 73 8.28 -7.27 -1.22
C ALA A 73 8.40 -6.26 -0.08
N LEU A 74 7.35 -6.16 0.74
CA LEU A 74 7.33 -5.23 1.88
C LEU A 74 8.35 -5.60 2.94
N THR A 75 8.50 -6.89 3.24
CA THR A 75 9.49 -7.37 4.20
C THR A 75 10.92 -7.16 3.69
N GLN A 76 11.16 -7.32 2.39
CA GLN A 76 12.47 -7.05 1.79
C GLN A 76 12.82 -5.56 1.83
N PHE A 77 11.86 -4.67 1.63
CA PHE A 77 12.08 -3.23 1.60
C PHE A 77 12.10 -2.59 2.99
N LEU A 78 11.22 -3.02 3.91
CA LEU A 78 10.98 -2.39 5.21
C LEU A 78 11.30 -3.30 6.42
N GLY A 79 11.75 -4.53 6.19
CA GLY A 79 12.01 -5.50 7.25
C GLY A 79 10.75 -5.88 8.02
N LEU A 80 10.86 -5.98 9.34
CA LEU A 80 9.76 -6.32 10.25
C LEU A 80 8.55 -5.39 10.11
N HIS A 81 8.78 -4.11 9.82
CA HIS A 81 7.70 -3.14 9.64
C HIS A 81 6.83 -3.49 8.43
N GLY A 82 7.45 -3.91 7.32
CA GLY A 82 6.72 -4.31 6.12
C GLY A 82 5.83 -5.52 6.32
N ALA A 83 6.22 -6.44 7.20
CA ALA A 83 5.40 -7.59 7.58
C ALA A 83 4.18 -7.20 8.45
N ALA A 84 4.22 -6.04 9.11
CA ALA A 84 3.15 -5.53 9.95
C ALA A 84 2.15 -4.62 9.21
N ILE A 85 2.45 -4.21 7.96
CA ILE A 85 1.56 -3.36 7.17
C ILE A 85 0.29 -4.16 6.82
N PRO A 86 -0.91 -3.68 7.20
CA PRO A 86 -2.16 -4.34 6.86
C PRO A 86 -2.48 -4.12 5.38
N ILE A 87 -2.52 -5.22 4.62
CA ILE A 87 -2.90 -5.22 3.21
C ILE A 87 -4.03 -6.22 2.99
N ASP A 88 -5.09 -5.73 2.35
CA ASP A 88 -6.21 -6.55 1.93
C ASP A 88 -6.22 -6.69 0.41
N ILE A 89 -6.39 -7.93 -0.06
CA ILE A 89 -6.61 -8.22 -1.47
C ILE A 89 -8.11 -8.13 -1.74
N LEU A 90 -8.50 -7.28 -2.67
CA LEU A 90 -9.90 -7.06 -3.02
C LEU A 90 -10.35 -7.99 -4.14
N LYS A 91 -9.46 -8.20 -5.12
CA LYS A 91 -9.71 -9.01 -6.29
C LYS A 91 -8.39 -9.41 -6.94
N THR A 92 -8.34 -10.61 -7.48
CA THR A 92 -7.34 -11.05 -8.47
C THR A 92 -8.06 -11.41 -9.76
N GLU A 93 -7.46 -11.04 -10.90
CA GLU A 93 -7.97 -11.41 -12.22
C GLU A 93 -6.80 -11.61 -13.18
N GLY A 94 -6.55 -12.84 -13.60
CA GLY A 94 -5.44 -13.13 -14.51
C GLY A 94 -4.09 -12.78 -13.89
N LYS A 95 -3.52 -11.63 -14.27
CA LYS A 95 -2.26 -11.09 -13.73
C LYS A 95 -2.47 -9.85 -12.86
N ASP A 96 -3.68 -9.32 -12.86
CA ASP A 96 -4.06 -8.11 -12.18
C ASP A 96 -4.48 -8.41 -10.74
N VAL A 97 -4.09 -7.52 -9.82
CA VAL A 97 -4.49 -7.57 -8.42
C VAL A 97 -4.84 -6.17 -7.93
N TRP A 98 -5.96 -6.07 -7.24
CA TRP A 98 -6.40 -4.85 -6.57
C TRP A 98 -6.20 -5.02 -5.08
N ILE A 99 -5.45 -4.09 -4.49
CA ILE A 99 -5.17 -4.10 -3.06
C ILE A 99 -5.66 -2.83 -2.38
N ARG A 100 -5.99 -2.98 -1.11
CA ARG A 100 -6.25 -1.89 -0.17
C ARG A 100 -5.10 -1.81 0.82
N VAL A 101 -4.62 -0.60 1.06
CA VAL A 101 -3.58 -0.28 2.05
C VAL A 101 -3.96 0.98 2.82
N MET A 102 -3.46 1.14 4.05
CA MET A 102 -3.60 2.39 4.78
C MET A 102 -2.97 3.56 4.03
N ARG A 103 -3.55 4.75 4.16
CA ARG A 103 -3.12 5.93 3.40
C ARG A 103 -1.67 6.31 3.67
N GLU A 104 -1.27 6.23 4.93
CA GLU A 104 0.08 6.50 5.42
C GLU A 104 1.13 5.58 4.79
N ASP A 105 0.78 4.32 4.55
CA ASP A 105 1.71 3.29 4.06
C ASP A 105 1.74 3.21 2.53
N THR A 106 0.93 4.02 1.83
CA THR A 106 0.78 3.93 0.37
C THR A 106 2.10 4.17 -0.36
N SER A 107 2.88 5.18 0.06
CA SER A 107 4.17 5.50 -0.57
C SER A 107 5.19 4.39 -0.35
N ALA A 108 5.24 3.84 0.87
CA ALA A 108 6.12 2.75 1.23
C ALA A 108 5.76 1.46 0.47
N ALA A 109 4.46 1.17 0.33
CA ALA A 109 3.97 0.03 -0.44
C ALA A 109 4.33 0.16 -1.93
N VAL A 110 4.12 1.31 -2.55
CA VAL A 110 4.49 1.55 -3.95
C VAL A 110 6.00 1.43 -4.16
N ALA A 111 6.81 1.99 -3.25
CA ALA A 111 8.26 1.88 -3.32
C ALA A 111 8.76 0.43 -3.19
N ALA A 112 8.21 -0.32 -2.23
CA ALA A 112 8.55 -1.73 -2.03
C ALA A 112 8.20 -2.58 -3.26
N LEU A 113 7.01 -2.39 -3.81
CA LEU A 113 6.49 -3.20 -4.92
C LEU A 113 7.13 -2.85 -6.27
N GLY A 114 7.47 -1.57 -6.48
CA GLY A 114 8.08 -1.11 -7.74
C GLY A 114 9.48 -1.65 -7.99
N GLY A 115 10.24 -1.96 -6.93
CA GLY A 115 11.59 -2.52 -7.03
C GLY A 115 11.68 -4.03 -6.82
N TRP A 116 10.57 -4.69 -6.50
CA TRP A 116 10.61 -6.10 -6.11
C TRP A 116 10.66 -7.04 -7.31
N VAL A 117 11.60 -7.98 -7.27
CA VAL A 117 11.71 -9.08 -8.24
C VAL A 117 11.69 -10.38 -7.45
N LYS A 118 10.81 -11.31 -7.84
CA LYS A 118 10.79 -12.66 -7.26
C LYS A 118 12.17 -13.27 -7.51
N GLY A 119 12.88 -13.59 -6.42
CA GLY A 119 14.26 -14.09 -6.41
C GLY A 119 14.56 -14.94 -7.63
N MET A 120 15.24 -14.33 -8.60
CA MET A 120 15.83 -15.05 -9.69
C MET A 120 16.98 -15.82 -9.02
N GLU A 121 16.98 -17.14 -9.12
CA GLU A 121 18.25 -17.86 -9.00
C GLU A 121 19.20 -17.08 -9.92
N PRO A 122 20.29 -16.48 -9.41
CA PRO A 122 21.28 -15.93 -10.30
C PRO A 122 21.59 -17.09 -11.23
N LEU A 123 21.40 -16.91 -12.54
CA LEU A 123 21.92 -17.86 -13.50
C LEU A 123 23.39 -17.95 -13.12
N ARG A 124 23.74 -19.03 -12.40
CA ARG A 124 25.09 -19.57 -12.35
C ARG A 124 25.31 -20.01 -13.78
N GLN A 125 25.56 -19.03 -14.63
CA GLN A 125 26.19 -19.26 -15.87
C GLN A 125 27.52 -19.85 -15.41
N VAL A 126 27.63 -21.15 -15.59
CA VAL A 126 28.89 -21.87 -15.57
C VAL A 126 29.68 -21.28 -16.74
N LEU A 127 30.16 -20.05 -16.55
CA LEU A 127 31.22 -19.48 -17.33
C LEU A 127 32.43 -20.30 -16.91
N ASN A 128 32.87 -21.14 -17.83
CA ASN A 128 34.20 -21.73 -17.81
C ASN A 128 35.20 -20.69 -17.30
N GLY A 129 35.77 -20.90 -16.12
CA GLY A 129 36.74 -19.99 -15.53
C GLY A 129 36.72 -20.10 -14.02
N GLY A 130 37.65 -20.89 -13.50
CA GLY A 130 37.71 -21.34 -12.11
C GLY A 130 37.49 -20.25 -11.05
N MET A 131 36.88 -20.70 -9.96
CA MET A 131 36.85 -20.04 -8.68
C MET A 131 38.28 -19.71 -8.24
N VAL A 132 38.65 -18.43 -8.30
CA VAL A 132 39.83 -17.91 -7.63
C VAL A 132 39.38 -17.47 -6.24
N PRO A 133 39.74 -18.16 -5.16
CA PRO A 133 39.50 -17.62 -3.82
C PRO A 133 40.33 -16.34 -3.69
N ILE A 134 39.68 -15.23 -3.32
CA ILE A 134 40.37 -14.05 -2.79
C ILE A 134 40.90 -14.47 -1.42
N THR A 135 42.06 -15.09 -1.40
CA THR A 135 42.85 -15.25 -0.18
C THR A 135 43.57 -13.93 0.02
N ASP A 136 43.05 -13.14 0.97
CA ASP A 136 43.81 -12.13 1.69
C ASP A 136 45.14 -12.77 2.14
N HIS A 137 46.24 -12.20 1.69
CA HIS A 137 47.56 -12.57 2.16
C HIS A 137 48.21 -11.31 2.72
N PRO A 138 48.54 -11.35 4.00
CA PRO A 138 49.96 -11.41 4.29
C PRO A 138 50.32 -12.45 5.35
N GLU A 139 51.59 -12.82 5.33
CA GLU A 139 52.33 -13.61 6.33
C GLU A 139 52.38 -15.14 6.15
N ARG A 140 53.30 -15.54 5.27
CA ARG A 140 54.58 -16.17 5.65
C ARG A 140 54.52 -17.13 6.86
N HIS A 141 54.37 -18.43 6.61
CA HIS A 141 55.43 -19.45 6.83
C HIS A 141 54.91 -20.88 6.61
N ASP A 142 55.81 -21.71 6.08
CA ASP A 142 55.86 -23.17 6.19
C ASP A 142 54.90 -24.04 5.34
N GLY A 143 55.41 -24.39 4.16
CA GLY A 143 55.54 -25.78 3.70
C GLY A 143 54.33 -26.70 3.81
N PHE A 144 53.51 -26.75 2.75
CA PHE A 144 52.77 -27.99 2.46
C PHE A 144 52.52 -28.17 0.96
N THR A 145 53.00 -29.31 0.48
CA THR A 145 53.03 -29.84 -0.87
C THR A 145 51.64 -29.90 -1.51
N ARG A 146 51.44 -29.26 -2.67
CA ARG A 146 50.42 -29.70 -3.64
C ARG A 146 50.92 -29.53 -5.08
N GLN A 147 51.43 -30.65 -5.59
CA GLN A 147 51.71 -30.95 -6.98
C GLN A 147 50.44 -30.74 -7.82
N TRP A 148 50.47 -29.81 -8.77
CA TRP A 148 49.46 -29.70 -9.82
C TRP A 148 50.02 -30.29 -11.11
N PHE A 149 49.38 -31.36 -11.61
CA PHE A 149 49.57 -31.87 -12.96
C PHE A 149 48.92 -30.87 -13.94
N TYR A 150 49.72 -30.20 -14.76
CA TYR A 150 49.24 -29.55 -15.98
C TYR A 150 49.44 -30.51 -17.15
N GLY A 151 48.33 -31.11 -17.61
CA GLY A 151 48.25 -31.83 -18.88
C GLY A 151 48.27 -30.84 -20.04
N GLY A 152 49.24 -31.02 -20.92
CA GLY A 152 49.64 -30.06 -21.94
C GLY A 152 48.67 -29.88 -23.11
N GLN A 153 48.75 -28.66 -23.64
CA GLN A 153 48.25 -28.26 -24.95
C GLN A 153 49.33 -28.57 -25.99
N LYS A 154 48.96 -29.28 -27.06
CA LYS A 154 49.70 -29.29 -28.33
C LYS A 154 48.72 -28.99 -29.46
N VAL A 155 49.24 -28.16 -30.36
CA VAL A 155 48.64 -27.50 -31.53
C VAL A 155 48.25 -28.51 -32.60
#